data_AF-A0A3L6DWF4-F1
#
_entry.id   AF-A0A3L6DWF4-F1
#
_cell.length_a   1.000
_cell.length_b   1.000
_cell.length_c   1.000
_cell.angle_alpha   90.00
_cell.angle_beta   90.00
_cell.angle_gamma   90.00
#
_symmetry.space_group_name_H-M   'P 1'
#
loop_
_entity.id
_entity.type
_entity.pdbx_description
1 polymer ?
#
loop_
_entity_poly.entity_id
_entity_poly.type
_entity_poly.pdbx_seq_one_letter_code
_entity_poly.pdbx_strand_id
1 'polypeptide(L)'
;MAPLTPRLVVPIDVKKQPWEQKVPLHNRWHPDIPPVADVTEGELFRVEMVDWTGGRVRDDNSADDIKSLDLTITHYLSGPLRIVDSEGVPASPGDLLAVEICNLGPLPGDEWGYTAIFERDNGGGFLTDHFPTARKAIWYFEGIYAYSPQIPGVRFPGLTHPGIVGTAPSAELLNIWNEREKRLAETSPQTLKLCEVLHQRPLANLPTPENCLLGKA
;
A
#
# COMPACT_ATOMS: atom_id res chain seq x y z
N MET A 1 -2.60 -1.97 -36.91
CA MET A 1 -1.32 -2.28 -36.24
C MET A 1 -1.64 -2.72 -34.82
N ALA A 2 -0.92 -3.69 -34.26
CA ALA A 2 -1.11 -4.05 -32.85
C ALA A 2 -0.74 -2.85 -31.96
N PRO A 3 -1.45 -2.63 -30.83
CA PRO A 3 -1.09 -1.57 -29.90
C PRO A 3 0.33 -1.79 -29.37
N LEU A 4 1.04 -0.69 -29.12
CA LEU A 4 2.39 -0.74 -28.55
C LEU A 4 2.34 -1.30 -27.12
N THR A 5 3.40 -2.02 -26.74
CA THR A 5 3.58 -2.44 -25.35
C THR A 5 3.59 -1.21 -24.44
N PRO A 6 2.81 -1.19 -23.34
CA PRO A 6 2.78 -0.06 -22.41
C PRO A 6 4.17 0.24 -21.87
N ARG A 7 4.52 1.52 -21.78
CA ARG A 7 5.79 1.95 -21.19
C ARG A 7 5.81 1.59 -19.70
N LEU A 8 6.87 0.90 -19.25
CA LEU A 8 7.09 0.65 -17.83
C LEU A 8 7.72 1.90 -17.18
N VAL A 9 6.95 2.58 -16.32
CA VAL A 9 7.33 3.87 -15.74
C VAL A 9 8.07 3.69 -14.42
N VAL A 10 7.56 2.81 -13.56
CA VAL A 10 8.19 2.46 -12.27
C VAL A 10 8.48 0.96 -12.30
N PRO A 11 9.71 0.54 -12.64
CA PRO A 11 10.13 -0.86 -12.53
C PRO A 11 10.46 -1.22 -11.08
N ILE A 12 10.16 -2.45 -10.67
CA ILE A 12 10.48 -2.98 -9.34
C ILE A 12 11.43 -4.17 -9.45
N ASP A 13 12.48 -4.15 -8.65
CA ASP A 13 13.34 -5.31 -8.41
C ASP A 13 12.97 -5.94 -7.06
N VAL A 14 12.24 -7.06 -7.10
CA VAL A 14 11.77 -7.77 -5.90
C VAL A 14 12.90 -8.29 -5.00
N LYS A 15 14.15 -8.31 -5.49
CA LYS A 15 15.32 -8.70 -4.69
C LYS A 15 15.93 -7.56 -3.89
N LYS A 16 15.44 -6.33 -4.09
CA LYS A 16 15.93 -5.12 -3.43
C LYS A 16 14.93 -4.60 -2.43
N GLN A 17 15.44 -4.00 -1.37
CA GLN A 17 14.59 -3.29 -0.42
C GLN A 17 13.96 -2.06 -1.06
N PRO A 18 12.80 -1.58 -0.55
CA PRO A 18 12.11 -0.41 -1.10
C PRO A 18 12.98 0.85 -1.27
N TRP A 19 13.90 1.11 -0.33
CA TRP A 19 14.83 2.26 -0.40
C TRP A 19 16.03 2.05 -1.35
N GLU A 20 16.20 0.84 -1.89
CA GLU A 20 17.27 0.48 -2.83
C GLU A 20 16.78 0.44 -4.28
N GLN A 21 15.48 0.66 -4.50
CA GLN A 21 14.87 0.68 -5.82
C GLN A 21 15.50 1.78 -6.68
N LYS A 22 15.63 1.50 -8.00
CA LYS A 22 16.23 2.46 -8.94
C LYS A 22 15.39 3.73 -9.03
N VAL A 23 14.08 3.54 -9.18
CA VAL A 23 13.09 4.61 -9.08
C VAL A 23 12.68 4.70 -7.61
N PRO A 24 12.82 5.88 -6.96
CA PRO A 24 12.48 6.02 -5.56
C PRO A 24 11.00 5.73 -5.31
N LEU A 25 10.72 5.05 -4.19
CA LEU A 25 9.37 4.89 -3.66
C LEU A 25 9.10 5.93 -2.58
N HIS A 26 7.85 6.06 -2.14
CA HIS A 26 7.50 6.84 -0.95
C HIS A 26 6.52 6.07 -0.06
N ASN A 27 6.46 6.39 1.24
CA ASN A 27 5.51 5.77 2.18
C ASN A 27 4.76 6.77 3.06
N ARG A 28 4.80 8.05 2.67
CA ARG A 28 4.02 9.14 3.27
C ARG A 28 3.35 9.96 2.17
N TRP A 29 2.29 10.65 2.55
CA TRP A 29 1.63 11.66 1.71
C TRP A 29 2.14 13.04 2.08
N HIS A 30 2.75 13.73 1.12
CA HIS A 30 3.23 15.10 1.31
C HIS A 30 3.25 15.83 -0.05
N PRO A 31 2.83 17.11 -0.12
CA PRO A 31 2.78 17.86 -1.38
C PRO A 31 4.15 18.01 -2.06
N ASP A 32 5.22 18.06 -1.25
CA ASP A 32 6.58 18.33 -1.74
C ASP A 32 7.35 17.07 -2.19
N ILE A 33 6.74 15.88 -2.18
CA ILE A 33 7.40 14.68 -2.73
C ILE A 33 7.54 14.87 -4.25
N PRO A 34 8.77 14.87 -4.80
CA PRO A 34 8.97 15.12 -6.21
C PRO A 34 8.40 13.96 -7.06
N PRO A 35 7.85 14.25 -8.25
CA PRO A 35 7.41 13.21 -9.16
C PRO A 35 8.62 12.42 -9.67
N VAL A 36 8.45 11.10 -9.80
CA VAL A 36 9.52 10.22 -10.28
C VAL A 36 9.55 10.07 -11.80
N ALA A 37 8.46 10.44 -12.47
CA ALA A 37 8.32 10.45 -13.91
C ALA A 37 7.13 11.30 -14.35
N ASP A 38 7.16 11.67 -15.63
CA ASP A 38 6.03 12.31 -16.32
C ASP A 38 5.28 11.27 -17.16
N VAL A 39 3.96 11.43 -17.24
CA VAL A 39 3.05 10.66 -18.07
C VAL A 39 2.11 11.62 -18.78
N THR A 40 1.92 11.42 -20.09
CA THR A 40 1.02 12.26 -20.87
C THR A 40 -0.43 11.77 -20.73
N GLU A 41 -1.40 12.68 -20.69
CA GLU A 41 -2.82 12.35 -20.75
C GLU A 41 -3.11 11.42 -21.95
N GLY A 42 -3.88 10.35 -21.70
CA GLY A 42 -4.20 9.33 -22.71
C GLY A 42 -3.07 8.33 -22.98
N GLU A 43 -1.90 8.45 -22.34
CA GLU A 43 -0.84 7.46 -22.44
C GLU A 43 -1.23 6.15 -21.74
N LEU A 44 -1.03 5.01 -22.42
CA LEU A 44 -1.11 3.68 -21.81
C LEU A 44 0.26 3.27 -21.26
N PHE A 45 0.36 3.12 -19.94
CA PHE A 45 1.61 2.83 -19.23
C PHE A 45 1.43 1.75 -18.16
N ARG A 46 2.55 1.26 -17.62
CA ARG A 46 2.61 0.26 -16.55
C ARG A 46 3.42 0.78 -15.36
N VAL A 47 2.94 0.46 -14.17
CA VAL A 47 3.61 0.70 -12.88
C VAL A 47 3.74 -0.66 -12.19
N GLU A 48 4.94 -1.02 -11.77
CA GLU A 48 5.18 -2.15 -10.89
C GLU A 48 5.20 -1.67 -9.44
N MET A 49 4.82 -2.54 -8.51
CA MET A 49 4.69 -2.22 -7.09
C MET A 49 5.32 -3.33 -6.26
N VAL A 50 5.96 -2.97 -5.16
CA VAL A 50 6.25 -3.92 -4.07
C VAL A 50 4.98 -4.17 -3.27
N ASP A 51 4.90 -5.28 -2.54
CA ASP A 51 3.87 -5.42 -1.52
C ASP A 51 3.99 -4.29 -0.49
N TRP A 52 2.89 -3.97 0.19
CA TRP A 52 2.82 -2.83 1.13
C TRP A 52 3.87 -2.84 2.25
N THR A 53 4.41 -4.01 2.62
CA THR A 53 5.47 -4.16 3.63
C THR A 53 6.87 -4.07 3.04
N GLY A 54 7.01 -4.15 1.71
CA GLY A 54 8.30 -4.10 1.03
C GLY A 54 9.11 -5.39 1.18
N GLY A 55 8.45 -6.54 1.13
CA GLY A 55 9.05 -7.87 1.17
C GLY A 55 9.36 -8.38 2.58
N ARG A 56 8.72 -7.84 3.62
CA ARG A 56 8.96 -8.29 5.01
C ARG A 56 8.26 -9.58 5.36
N VAL A 57 7.15 -9.86 4.69
CA VAL A 57 6.42 -11.12 4.84
C VAL A 57 7.00 -12.14 3.88
N ARG A 58 7.27 -13.34 4.39
CA ARG A 58 7.87 -14.43 3.63
C ARG A 58 6.82 -15.48 3.24
N ASP A 59 7.06 -16.13 2.11
CA ASP A 59 6.38 -17.38 1.74
C ASP A 59 6.93 -18.53 2.59
N ASP A 60 6.46 -18.59 3.83
CA ASP A 60 6.76 -19.66 4.78
C ASP A 60 5.53 -19.96 5.67
N ASN A 61 5.62 -21.04 6.44
CA ASN A 61 4.55 -21.48 7.33
C ASN A 61 4.64 -20.89 8.75
N SER A 62 5.40 -19.80 8.96
CA SER A 62 5.48 -19.10 10.25
C SER A 62 4.75 -17.77 10.20
N ALA A 63 4.05 -17.39 11.27
CA ALA A 63 3.46 -16.06 11.40
C ALA A 63 4.35 -15.07 12.19
N ASP A 64 5.61 -15.42 12.45
CA ASP A 64 6.51 -14.58 13.25
C ASP A 64 6.81 -13.24 12.56
N ASP A 65 6.88 -13.24 11.23
CA ASP A 65 7.05 -12.01 10.43
C ASP A 65 5.85 -11.06 10.58
N ILE A 66 4.62 -11.58 10.64
CA ILE A 66 3.41 -10.81 10.94
C ILE A 66 3.45 -10.29 12.38
N LYS A 67 3.84 -11.14 13.33
CA LYS A 67 3.88 -10.78 14.75
C LYS A 67 4.83 -9.61 15.03
N SER A 68 6.02 -9.64 14.43
CA SER A 68 7.06 -8.63 14.65
C SER A 68 7.14 -7.57 13.54
N LEU A 69 6.12 -7.48 12.68
CA LEU A 69 6.14 -6.52 11.57
C LEU A 69 6.17 -5.09 12.13
N ASP A 70 7.15 -4.31 11.68
CA ASP A 70 7.18 -2.88 11.93
C ASP A 70 6.18 -2.17 10.99
N LEU A 71 5.03 -1.76 11.53
CA LEU A 71 3.97 -1.14 10.76
C LEU A 71 4.31 0.30 10.33
N THR A 72 5.32 0.94 10.92
CA THR A 72 5.71 2.32 10.58
C THR A 72 6.26 2.45 9.15
N ILE A 73 6.73 1.34 8.56
CA ILE A 73 7.28 1.31 7.20
C ILE A 73 6.20 1.37 6.12
N THR A 74 4.96 1.00 6.45
CA THR A 74 3.88 0.83 5.47
C THR A 74 3.24 2.17 5.09
N HIS A 75 2.65 2.32 3.91
CA HIS A 75 2.69 1.42 2.75
C HIS A 75 3.72 1.97 1.76
N TYR A 76 4.55 1.12 1.15
CA TYR A 76 5.43 1.57 0.07
C TYR A 76 4.63 1.77 -1.23
N LEU A 77 4.69 2.98 -1.78
CA LEU A 77 3.92 3.43 -2.94
C LEU A 77 4.86 3.74 -4.12
N SER A 78 4.40 3.38 -5.32
CA SER A 78 5.10 3.63 -6.58
C SER A 78 4.59 4.92 -7.21
N GLY A 79 5.46 5.91 -7.31
CA GLY A 79 5.12 7.28 -7.70
C GLY A 79 5.84 8.31 -6.82
N PRO A 80 5.36 9.57 -6.79
CA PRO A 80 4.24 10.12 -7.55
C PRO A 80 4.54 10.26 -9.05
N LEU A 81 3.51 10.22 -9.89
CA LEU A 81 3.63 10.50 -11.33
C LEU A 81 3.08 11.90 -11.60
N ARG A 82 3.81 12.73 -12.34
CA ARG A 82 3.29 14.02 -12.83
C ARG A 82 2.55 13.77 -14.13
N ILE A 83 1.28 14.15 -14.16
CA ILE A 83 0.45 14.08 -15.37
C ILE A 83 0.57 15.39 -16.12
N VAL A 84 0.85 15.30 -17.42
CA VAL A 84 0.95 16.45 -18.34
C VAL A 84 0.03 16.25 -19.53
N ASP A 85 -0.48 17.33 -20.12
CA ASP A 85 -1.23 17.26 -21.37
C ASP A 85 -0.30 17.07 -22.60
N SER A 86 -0.87 17.11 -23.80
CA SER A 86 -0.12 16.99 -25.06
C SER A 86 0.84 18.14 -25.35
N GLU A 87 0.66 19.29 -24.69
CA GLU A 87 1.52 20.47 -24.80
C GLU A 87 2.59 20.51 -23.69
N GLY A 88 2.54 19.54 -22.75
CA GLY A 88 3.45 19.44 -21.62
C GLY A 88 3.02 20.26 -20.40
N VAL A 89 1.77 20.77 -20.37
CA VAL A 89 1.23 21.51 -19.23
C VAL A 89 0.83 20.52 -18.13
N PRO A 90 1.33 20.67 -16.89
CA PRO A 90 0.95 19.79 -15.79
C PRO A 90 -0.52 19.96 -15.39
N ALA A 91 -1.13 18.86 -14.95
CA ALA A 91 -2.43 18.88 -14.28
C ALA A 91 -2.40 19.85 -13.07
N SER A 92 -3.49 20.59 -12.88
CA SER A 92 -3.57 21.69 -11.93
C SER A 92 -4.62 21.44 -10.82
N PRO A 93 -4.49 22.10 -9.66
CA PRO A 93 -5.50 21.99 -8.60
C PRO A 93 -6.91 22.37 -9.10
N GLY A 94 -7.87 21.48 -8.90
CA GLY A 94 -9.24 21.62 -9.39
C GLY A 94 -9.58 20.70 -10.57
N ASP A 95 -8.57 20.17 -11.26
CA ASP A 95 -8.76 19.16 -12.30
C ASP A 95 -9.17 17.81 -11.71
N LEU A 96 -9.81 16.97 -12.54
CA LEU A 96 -10.12 15.58 -12.22
C LEU A 96 -9.23 14.65 -13.02
N LEU A 97 -8.47 13.80 -12.32
CA LEU A 97 -7.69 12.74 -12.96
C LEU A 97 -8.56 11.48 -13.11
N ALA A 98 -8.97 11.18 -14.34
CA ALA A 98 -9.63 9.92 -14.68
C ALA A 98 -8.58 8.84 -14.97
N VAL A 99 -8.54 7.80 -14.14
CA VAL A 99 -7.61 6.67 -14.31
C VAL A 99 -8.39 5.43 -14.71
N GLU A 100 -8.12 4.92 -15.91
CA GLU A 100 -8.59 3.60 -16.34
C GLU A 100 -7.57 2.54 -15.97
N ILE A 101 -7.95 1.59 -15.10
CA ILE A 101 -7.07 0.47 -14.75
C ILE A 101 -7.33 -0.67 -15.72
N CYS A 102 -6.55 -0.70 -16.82
CA CYS A 102 -6.76 -1.63 -17.92
C CYS A 102 -6.43 -3.10 -17.56
N ASN A 103 -5.47 -3.32 -16.66
CA ASN A 103 -5.08 -4.65 -16.21
C ASN A 103 -4.31 -4.59 -14.87
N LEU A 104 -4.41 -5.65 -14.06
CA LEU A 104 -3.62 -5.85 -12.85
C LEU A 104 -3.20 -7.33 -12.74
N GLY A 105 -2.03 -7.57 -12.15
CA GLY A 105 -1.57 -8.91 -11.83
C GLY A 105 -0.30 -8.90 -10.99
N PRO A 106 0.11 -10.06 -10.46
CA PRO A 106 1.39 -10.21 -9.76
C PRO A 106 2.56 -9.96 -10.72
N LEU A 107 3.74 -9.70 -10.14
CA LEU A 107 4.97 -9.64 -10.92
C LEU A 107 5.35 -11.06 -11.39
N PRO A 108 5.87 -11.22 -12.62
CA PRO A 108 6.31 -12.52 -13.10
C PRO A 108 7.38 -13.14 -12.19
N GLY A 109 7.15 -14.38 -11.74
CA GLY A 109 8.00 -15.09 -10.79
C GLY A 109 7.72 -14.80 -9.32
N ASP A 110 6.73 -13.96 -9.02
CA ASP A 110 6.26 -13.61 -7.67
C ASP A 110 4.74 -13.82 -7.56
N GLU A 111 4.23 -14.90 -8.17
CA GLU A 111 2.80 -15.24 -8.24
C GLU A 111 2.26 -15.86 -6.93
N TRP A 112 2.45 -15.14 -5.83
CA TRP A 112 1.91 -15.48 -4.52
C TRP A 112 1.54 -14.23 -3.72
N GLY A 113 0.83 -14.43 -2.63
CA GLY A 113 0.49 -13.38 -1.67
C GLY A 113 0.11 -13.97 -0.33
N TYR A 114 -0.37 -13.13 0.58
CA TYR A 114 -0.71 -13.58 1.93
C TYR A 114 -1.93 -12.86 2.48
N THR A 115 -2.58 -13.50 3.44
CA THR A 115 -3.54 -12.88 4.34
C THR A 115 -3.04 -13.06 5.75
N ALA A 116 -3.20 -12.02 6.58
CA ALA A 116 -2.70 -12.03 7.94
C ALA A 116 -3.75 -11.55 8.94
N ILE A 117 -3.67 -12.10 10.14
CA ILE A 117 -4.24 -11.53 11.36
C ILE A 117 -3.04 -11.00 12.15
N PHE A 118 -3.03 -9.72 12.47
CA PHE A 118 -1.97 -9.14 13.28
C PHE A 118 -2.07 -9.56 14.74
N GLU A 119 -0.92 -9.53 15.43
CA GLU A 119 -0.90 -9.68 16.89
C GLU A 119 -1.72 -8.56 17.52
N ARG A 120 -2.46 -8.86 18.59
CA ARG A 120 -3.33 -7.88 19.25
C ARG A 120 -2.59 -6.59 19.61
N ASP A 121 -1.40 -6.76 20.18
CA ASP A 121 -0.60 -5.67 20.71
C ASP A 121 0.31 -5.05 19.62
N ASN A 122 0.23 -5.52 18.37
CA ASN A 122 0.95 -4.97 17.21
C ASN A 122 0.05 -4.92 15.96
N GLY A 123 -0.80 -3.88 15.87
CA GLY A 123 -1.73 -3.63 14.76
C GLY A 123 -3.16 -4.11 15.02
N GLY A 124 -3.33 -5.38 15.39
CA GLY A 124 -4.65 -6.01 15.54
C GLY A 124 -5.51 -5.97 14.26
N GLY A 125 -6.82 -6.12 14.42
CA GLY A 125 -7.81 -6.20 13.35
C GLY A 125 -9.25 -6.16 13.86
N PHE A 126 -10.22 -6.49 13.00
CA PHE A 126 -11.63 -6.41 13.36
C PHE A 126 -12.04 -7.41 14.46
N LEU A 127 -11.56 -8.66 14.39
CA LEU A 127 -11.90 -9.75 15.32
C LEU A 127 -10.78 -10.09 16.31
N THR A 128 -9.94 -9.13 16.66
CA THR A 128 -8.72 -9.33 17.48
C THR A 128 -9.00 -10.01 18.82
N ASP A 129 -10.13 -9.72 19.45
CA ASP A 129 -10.48 -10.30 20.75
C ASP A 129 -10.74 -11.80 20.67
N HIS A 130 -11.20 -12.28 19.51
CA HIS A 130 -11.39 -13.71 19.24
C HIS A 130 -10.11 -14.37 18.72
N PHE A 131 -9.29 -13.62 17.98
CA PHE A 131 -8.04 -14.10 17.36
C PHE A 131 -6.88 -13.17 17.73
N PRO A 132 -6.39 -13.21 18.99
CA PRO A 132 -5.44 -12.21 19.48
C PRO A 132 -4.00 -12.44 19.02
N THR A 133 -3.68 -13.65 18.58
CA THR A 133 -2.31 -14.01 18.17
C THR A 133 -2.15 -13.90 16.67
N ALA A 134 -0.96 -13.48 16.21
CA ALA A 134 -0.66 -13.41 14.79
C ALA A 134 -0.95 -14.72 14.06
N ARG A 135 -1.52 -14.60 12.85
CA ARG A 135 -1.78 -15.71 11.91
C ARG A 135 -1.42 -15.28 10.50
N LYS A 136 -1.01 -16.23 9.66
CA LYS A 136 -0.70 -16.02 8.24
C LYS A 136 -1.24 -17.20 7.43
N ALA A 137 -1.84 -16.90 6.28
CA ALA A 137 -2.14 -17.87 5.24
C ALA A 137 -1.49 -17.39 3.94
N ILE A 138 -0.82 -18.28 3.24
CA ILE A 138 -0.20 -18.00 1.94
C ILE A 138 -1.17 -18.38 0.84
N TRP A 139 -1.20 -17.57 -0.21
CA TRP A 139 -1.99 -17.78 -1.41
C TRP A 139 -1.05 -17.90 -2.61
N TYR A 140 -1.24 -18.93 -3.42
CA TYR A 140 -0.57 -19.07 -4.72
C TYR A 140 -1.53 -18.71 -5.84
N PHE A 141 -1.03 -18.05 -6.88
CA PHE A 141 -1.84 -17.58 -8.00
C PHE A 141 -1.63 -18.46 -9.25
N GLU A 142 -2.73 -18.99 -9.77
CA GLU A 142 -2.78 -19.80 -10.99
C GLU A 142 -3.69 -19.13 -12.02
N GLY A 143 -3.09 -18.31 -12.88
CA GLY A 143 -3.84 -17.44 -13.79
C GLY A 143 -4.71 -16.48 -12.99
N ILE A 144 -6.04 -16.59 -13.12
CA ILE A 144 -6.98 -15.74 -12.37
C ILE A 144 -7.36 -16.32 -11.00
N TYR A 145 -6.92 -17.53 -10.65
CA TYR A 145 -7.35 -18.20 -9.43
C TYR A 145 -6.32 -18.08 -8.31
N ALA A 146 -6.80 -17.98 -7.07
CA ALA A 146 -5.98 -18.10 -5.87
C ALA A 146 -6.38 -19.36 -5.08
N TYR A 147 -5.41 -20.02 -4.46
CA TYR A 147 -5.63 -21.11 -3.51
C TYR A 147 -4.59 -21.05 -2.37
N SER A 148 -4.91 -21.67 -1.23
CA SER A 148 -4.03 -21.67 -0.05
C SER A 148 -3.86 -23.09 0.52
N PRO A 149 -2.64 -23.59 0.73
CA PRO A 149 -2.42 -24.85 1.45
C PRO A 149 -2.92 -24.81 2.89
N GLN A 150 -2.93 -23.63 3.53
CA GLN A 150 -3.42 -23.44 4.90
C GLN A 150 -4.96 -23.48 4.98
N ILE A 151 -5.66 -23.37 3.84
CA ILE A 151 -7.12 -23.43 3.75
C ILE A 151 -7.53 -24.46 2.68
N PRO A 152 -7.46 -25.76 3.00
CA PRO A 152 -7.69 -26.83 2.04
C PRO A 152 -9.09 -26.76 1.40
N GLY A 153 -9.16 -27.09 0.11
CA GLY A 153 -10.43 -27.13 -0.63
C GLY A 153 -10.95 -25.77 -1.12
N VAL A 154 -10.24 -24.67 -0.82
CA VAL A 154 -10.59 -23.33 -1.28
C VAL A 154 -9.78 -22.94 -2.50
N ARG A 155 -10.48 -22.63 -3.59
CA ARG A 155 -9.93 -22.04 -4.82
C ARG A 155 -10.97 -21.11 -5.43
N PHE A 156 -10.60 -19.86 -5.71
CA PHE A 156 -11.54 -18.86 -6.21
C PHE A 156 -10.89 -17.91 -7.21
N PRO A 157 -11.66 -17.33 -8.14
CA PRO A 157 -11.15 -16.28 -9.03
C PRO A 157 -10.90 -15.00 -8.23
N GLY A 158 -9.72 -14.40 -8.38
CA GLY A 158 -9.35 -13.16 -7.73
C GLY A 158 -10.15 -11.97 -8.27
N LEU A 159 -10.58 -11.10 -7.36
CA LEU A 159 -11.06 -9.76 -7.69
C LEU A 159 -9.91 -8.79 -7.46
N THR A 160 -8.94 -8.77 -8.39
CA THR A 160 -7.71 -7.99 -8.25
C THR A 160 -8.02 -6.50 -8.29
N HIS A 161 -7.55 -5.76 -7.27
CA HIS A 161 -7.75 -4.32 -7.14
C HIS A 161 -6.58 -3.69 -6.36
N PRO A 162 -6.22 -2.43 -6.62
CA PRO A 162 -5.27 -1.71 -5.76
C PRO A 162 -5.94 -1.38 -4.42
N GLY A 163 -5.26 -1.69 -3.32
CA GLY A 163 -5.73 -1.28 -1.98
C GLY A 163 -5.57 0.23 -1.74
N ILE A 164 -4.58 0.87 -2.37
CA ILE A 164 -4.30 2.30 -2.24
C ILE A 164 -3.98 2.89 -3.62
N VAL A 165 -4.67 3.96 -3.96
CA VAL A 165 -4.39 4.84 -5.11
C VAL A 165 -4.89 6.23 -4.77
N GLY A 166 -4.15 7.28 -5.15
CA GLY A 166 -4.53 8.66 -4.85
C GLY A 166 -3.53 9.68 -5.37
N THR A 167 -3.90 10.95 -5.25
CA THR A 167 -3.06 12.10 -5.61
C THR A 167 -2.46 12.73 -4.36
N ALA A 168 -1.37 13.49 -4.52
CA ALA A 168 -0.78 14.24 -3.42
C ALA A 168 -1.80 15.22 -2.81
N PRO A 169 -1.85 15.37 -1.47
CA PRO A 169 -2.71 16.35 -0.84
C PRO A 169 -2.16 17.76 -1.05
N SER A 170 -3.02 18.78 -0.98
CA SER A 170 -2.56 20.15 -0.76
C SER A 170 -2.00 20.29 0.66
N ALA A 171 -1.20 21.33 0.90
CA ALA A 171 -0.71 21.64 2.26
C ALA A 171 -1.86 21.89 3.25
N GLU A 172 -2.95 22.53 2.80
CA GLU A 172 -4.16 22.73 3.61
C GLU A 172 -4.80 21.40 3.98
N LEU A 173 -4.98 20.50 3.01
CA LEU A 173 -5.61 19.20 3.25
C LEU A 173 -4.77 18.34 4.20
N LEU A 174 -3.44 18.34 4.01
CA LEU A 174 -2.52 17.65 4.91
C LEU A 174 -2.60 18.20 6.34
N ASN A 175 -2.71 19.52 6.51
CA ASN A 175 -2.90 20.13 7.84
C ASN A 175 -4.22 19.69 8.49
N ILE A 176 -5.32 19.63 7.73
CA ILE A 176 -6.61 19.15 8.22
C ILE A 176 -6.52 17.70 8.70
N TRP A 177 -5.84 16.83 7.94
CA TRP A 177 -5.62 15.42 8.32
C TRP A 177 -4.84 15.31 9.63
N ASN A 178 -3.70 15.99 9.69
CA ASN A 178 -2.83 15.96 10.87
C ASN A 178 -3.55 16.49 12.12
N GLU A 179 -4.29 17.59 12.01
CA GLU A 179 -4.98 18.18 13.16
C GLU A 179 -6.09 17.28 13.69
N ARG A 180 -6.97 16.76 12.81
CA ARG A 180 -8.10 15.94 13.26
C ARG A 180 -7.64 14.59 13.82
N GLU A 181 -6.60 14.00 13.26
CA GLU A 181 -6.05 12.70 13.70
C GLU A 181 -5.27 12.86 15.00
N LYS A 182 -4.50 13.95 15.14
CA LYS A 182 -3.86 14.33 16.40
C LYS A 182 -4.89 14.52 17.50
N ARG A 183 -5.95 15.29 17.23
CA ARG A 183 -7.05 15.50 18.18
C ARG A 183 -7.65 14.17 18.61
N LEU A 184 -7.96 13.28 17.66
CA LEU A 184 -8.49 11.95 17.96
C LEU A 184 -7.55 11.15 18.86
N ALA A 185 -6.26 11.10 18.54
CA ALA A 185 -5.25 10.39 19.32
C ALA A 185 -5.12 10.95 20.75
N GLU A 186 -5.13 12.28 20.92
CA GLU A 186 -4.97 12.95 22.22
C GLU A 186 -6.23 12.92 23.09
N THR A 187 -7.43 13.01 22.50
CA THR A 187 -8.71 13.02 23.23
C THR A 187 -9.32 11.64 23.42
N SER A 188 -8.65 10.60 22.94
CA SER A 188 -9.10 9.22 23.11
C SER A 188 -9.20 8.87 24.60
N PRO A 189 -10.36 8.39 25.10
CA PRO A 189 -10.47 7.85 26.44
C PRO A 189 -9.41 6.75 26.65
N GLN A 190 -8.90 6.55 27.87
CA GLN A 190 -7.99 5.45 28.21
C GLN A 190 -8.65 4.06 28.20
N THR A 191 -9.97 3.98 27.95
CA THR A 191 -10.70 2.76 27.64
C THR A 191 -11.90 3.10 26.74
N LEU A 192 -11.97 2.49 25.56
CA LEU A 192 -13.12 2.58 24.65
C LEU A 192 -13.66 1.17 24.50
N LYS A 193 -14.89 0.95 24.99
CA LYS A 193 -15.65 -0.26 24.71
C LYS A 193 -16.44 -0.04 23.43
N LEU A 194 -15.90 -0.46 22.29
CA LEU A 194 -16.73 -0.62 21.09
C LEU A 194 -17.18 -2.09 21.07
N CYS A 195 -18.48 -2.35 21.16
CA CYS A 195 -19.04 -3.71 21.09
C CYS A 195 -18.51 -4.70 22.15
N GLU A 196 -18.40 -4.28 23.43
CA GLU A 196 -17.93 -5.11 24.57
C GLU A 196 -16.43 -5.48 24.57
N VAL A 197 -15.65 -4.95 23.63
CA VAL A 197 -14.20 -5.19 23.44
C VAL A 197 -13.36 -4.43 24.46
N LEU A 198 -12.37 -5.11 25.06
CA LEU A 198 -11.57 -4.64 26.21
C LEU A 198 -10.20 -4.05 25.84
N HIS A 199 -9.70 -4.25 24.62
CA HIS A 199 -8.36 -3.82 24.24
C HIS A 199 -8.36 -2.52 23.41
N GLN A 200 -7.62 -1.52 23.89
CA GLN A 200 -7.43 -0.26 23.19
C GLN A 200 -6.25 -0.31 22.23
N ARG A 201 -6.50 0.11 21.00
CA ARG A 201 -5.49 0.35 19.97
C ARG A 201 -5.38 1.86 19.72
N PRO A 202 -4.24 2.35 19.17
CA PRO A 202 -4.18 3.71 18.67
C PRO A 202 -5.34 3.93 17.68
N LEU A 203 -6.15 4.97 17.91
CA LEU A 203 -7.26 5.30 17.01
C LEU A 203 -6.78 5.94 15.70
N ALA A 204 -5.56 6.47 15.70
CA ALA A 204 -4.87 7.03 14.55
C ALA A 204 -3.35 6.83 14.70
N ASN A 205 -2.65 6.76 13.57
CA ASN A 205 -1.19 6.78 13.53
C ASN A 205 -0.73 8.17 13.10
N LEU A 206 -0.07 8.89 14.01
CA LEU A 206 0.37 10.25 13.74
C LEU A 206 1.61 10.28 12.84
N PRO A 207 1.88 11.39 12.13
CA PRO A 207 3.10 11.54 11.35
C PRO A 207 4.35 11.25 12.18
N THR A 208 5.24 10.42 11.64
CA THR A 208 6.53 10.11 12.22
C THR A 208 7.63 10.13 11.16
N PRO A 209 8.82 10.70 11.47
CA PRO A 209 9.99 10.60 10.60
C PRO A 209 10.62 9.20 10.62
N GLU A 210 10.27 8.36 11.59
CA GLU A 210 10.73 6.98 11.66
C GLU A 210 10.33 6.19 10.40
N ASN A 211 11.31 5.51 9.81
CA ASN A 211 11.19 4.73 8.58
C ASN A 211 10.52 5.48 7.41
N CYS A 212 10.57 6.81 7.43
CA CYS A 212 9.98 7.65 6.41
C CYS A 212 10.81 7.58 5.12
N LEU A 213 10.13 7.33 4.00
CA LEU A 213 10.69 7.35 2.66
C LEU A 213 9.90 8.38 1.84
N LEU A 214 10.58 9.44 1.39
CA LEU A 214 9.99 10.59 0.69
C LEU A 214 10.49 10.73 -0.76
N GLY A 215 10.96 9.64 -1.36
CA GLY A 215 11.61 9.70 -2.67
C GLY A 215 13.06 10.21 -2.61
N LYS A 216 13.58 10.71 -3.74
CA LYS A 216 14.88 11.41 -3.82
C LYS A 216 14.65 12.85 -4.25
N ALA A 217 15.25 13.79 -3.51
CA ALA A 217 15.39 15.19 -3.91
C ALA A 217 16.42 15.34 -5.02
#